data_AF-A0A953GRM6-F1
#
_entry.id   AF-A0A953GRM6-F1
#
_cell.length_a   1.000
_cell.length_b   1.000
_cell.length_c   1.000
_cell.angle_alpha   90.00
_cell.angle_beta   90.00
_cell.angle_gamma   90.00
#
_symmetry.space_group_name_H-M   'P 1'
#
loop_
_entity.id
_entity.type
_entity.pdbx_description
1 polymer ?
#
loop_
_entity_poly.entity_id
_entity_poly.type
_entity_poly.pdbx_seq_one_letter_code
_entity_poly.pdbx_strand_id
1 'polypeptide(L)'
;MRRLMLLLTLLLIQFSASAQKITFDRSTGKYTYFGVGLVGSQTKDSTYLKSLEWVNFNYKAPKEVIQVSDRKAYKIVLLGNFKTNVTKRDAYIGYRITLECRDGRLVYT
;
A
#
# COMPACT_ATOMS: atom_id res chain seq x y z
N MET A 1 -43.83 -8.39 -3.76
CA MET A 1 -43.07 -7.20 -4.23
C MET A 1 -41.86 -6.86 -3.37
N ARG A 2 -41.97 -6.75 -2.03
CA ARG A 2 -40.83 -6.42 -1.13
C ARG A 2 -39.62 -7.37 -1.24
N ARG A 3 -39.87 -8.69 -1.38
CA ARG A 3 -38.81 -9.71 -1.58
C ARG A 3 -38.13 -9.60 -2.96
N LEU A 4 -38.88 -9.22 -3.99
CA LEU A 4 -38.35 -9.01 -5.34
C LEU A 4 -37.46 -7.76 -5.41
N MET A 5 -37.87 -6.66 -4.74
CA MET A 5 -37.02 -5.48 -4.60
C MET A 5 -35.72 -5.82 -3.88
N LEU A 6 -35.75 -6.56 -2.77
CA LEU A 6 -34.55 -6.94 -2.02
C LEU A 6 -33.56 -7.75 -2.87
N LEU A 7 -34.08 -8.65 -3.71
CA LEU A 7 -33.28 -9.46 -4.63
C LEU A 7 -32.61 -8.61 -5.72
N LEU A 8 -33.35 -7.64 -6.27
CA LEU A 8 -32.83 -6.66 -7.22
C LEU A 8 -31.75 -5.78 -6.59
N THR A 9 -31.92 -5.34 -5.34
CA THR A 9 -30.90 -4.54 -4.63
C THR A 9 -29.62 -5.33 -4.39
N LEU A 10 -29.73 -6.61 -4.02
CA LEU A 10 -28.57 -7.48 -3.82
C LEU A 10 -27.80 -7.77 -5.11
N LEU A 11 -28.50 -7.87 -6.25
CA LEU A 11 -27.88 -8.07 -7.56
C LEU A 11 -27.04 -6.87 -8.01
N LEU A 12 -27.51 -5.66 -7.71
CA LEU A 12 -26.83 -4.41 -8.11
C LEU A 12 -25.53 -4.16 -7.32
N ILE A 13 -25.41 -4.69 -6.10
CA ILE A 13 -24.22 -4.52 -5.25
C ILE A 13 -23.02 -5.34 -5.76
N GLN A 14 -23.23 -6.40 -6.56
CA GLN A 14 -22.15 -7.23 -7.09
C GLN A 14 -21.25 -6.47 -8.09
N PHE A 15 -21.78 -5.45 -8.78
CA PHE A 15 -21.06 -4.73 -9.83
C PHE A 15 -20.14 -3.61 -9.30
N SER A 16 -20.14 -3.32 -7.99
CA SER A 16 -19.34 -2.24 -7.41
C SER A 16 -17.96 -2.68 -6.90
N ALA A 17 -17.63 -3.97 -6.96
CA ALA A 17 -16.34 -4.49 -6.52
C ALA A 17 -15.26 -4.28 -7.61
N SER A 18 -14.47 -3.22 -7.48
CA SER A 18 -13.24 -3.05 -8.27
C SER A 18 -12.04 -3.59 -7.49
N ALA A 19 -11.39 -4.64 -8.00
CA ALA A 19 -10.17 -5.18 -7.41
C ALA A 19 -8.95 -4.36 -7.87
N GLN A 20 -8.01 -4.11 -6.96
CA GLN A 20 -6.78 -3.40 -7.28
C GLN A 20 -5.91 -4.25 -8.21
N LYS A 21 -5.43 -3.66 -9.31
CA LYS A 21 -4.72 -4.38 -10.36
C LYS A 21 -3.22 -4.44 -10.05
N ILE A 22 -2.73 -5.62 -9.70
CA ILE A 22 -1.29 -5.91 -9.69
C ILE A 22 -0.82 -6.01 -11.13
N THR A 23 0.24 -5.26 -11.47
CA THR A 23 0.77 -5.20 -12.84
C THR A 23 2.17 -5.81 -12.88
N PHE A 24 2.41 -6.73 -13.80
CA PHE A 24 3.75 -7.30 -14.03
C PHE A 24 4.48 -6.49 -15.10
N ASP A 25 5.62 -5.92 -14.74
CA ASP A 25 6.50 -5.24 -15.67
C ASP A 25 7.55 -6.22 -16.20
N ARG A 26 7.44 -6.53 -17.50
CA ARG A 26 8.35 -7.45 -18.20
C ARG A 26 9.78 -6.94 -18.28
N SER A 27 9.99 -5.63 -18.26
CA SER A 27 11.32 -5.02 -18.40
C SER A 27 12.14 -5.13 -17.11
N THR A 28 11.48 -4.97 -15.97
CA THR A 28 12.12 -5.07 -14.65
C THR A 28 11.96 -6.44 -13.99
N GLY A 29 11.06 -7.27 -14.51
CA GLY A 29 10.70 -8.58 -13.93
C GLY A 29 9.95 -8.45 -12.60
N LYS A 30 9.37 -7.28 -12.30
CA LYS A 30 8.77 -6.97 -11.00
C LYS A 30 7.25 -6.85 -11.10
N TYR A 31 6.59 -7.26 -10.03
CA TYR A 31 5.19 -6.94 -9.81
C TYR A 31 5.10 -5.58 -9.12
N THR A 32 4.26 -4.70 -9.66
CA THR A 32 3.97 -3.38 -9.09
C THR A 32 2.52 -3.33 -8.69
N TYR A 33 2.28 -2.87 -7.47
CA TYR A 33 0.98 -2.55 -6.96
C TYR A 33 0.92 -1.03 -6.74
N PHE A 34 -0.23 -0.41 -6.93
CA PHE A 34 -0.42 1.02 -6.67
C PHE A 34 -1.72 1.23 -5.91
N GLY A 35 -1.69 2.09 -4.89
CA GLY A 35 -2.85 2.43 -4.09
C GLY A 35 -2.86 3.88 -3.63
N VAL A 36 -4.07 4.37 -3.35
CA VAL A 36 -4.30 5.66 -2.70
C VAL A 36 -5.18 5.42 -1.48
N GLY A 37 -4.63 5.67 -0.29
CA GLY A 37 -5.36 5.65 0.97
C GLY A 37 -5.90 7.04 1.30
N LEU A 38 -7.16 7.13 1.70
CA LEU A 38 -7.74 8.37 2.22
C LEU A 38 -7.41 8.50 3.71
N VAL A 39 -6.82 9.62 4.11
CA VAL A 39 -6.46 9.91 5.52
C VAL A 39 -7.23 11.09 6.11
N GLY A 40 -8.33 11.50 5.45
CA GLY A 40 -9.25 12.51 5.96
C GLY A 40 -8.66 13.93 5.94
N SER A 41 -8.77 14.66 7.05
CA SER A 41 -8.30 16.05 7.20
C SER A 41 -6.81 16.17 7.57
N GLN A 42 -6.05 15.09 7.48
CA GLN A 42 -4.63 15.10 7.82
C GLN A 42 -3.82 15.88 6.77
N THR A 43 -2.88 16.69 7.24
CA THR A 43 -1.90 17.35 6.36
C THR A 43 -0.87 16.34 5.87
N LYS A 44 -0.20 16.66 4.77
CA LYS A 44 0.93 15.89 4.24
C LYS A 44 2.07 15.74 5.26
N ASP A 45 2.32 16.75 6.10
CA ASP A 45 3.35 16.69 7.14
C ASP A 45 2.95 15.74 8.27
N SER A 46 1.71 15.84 8.78
CA SER A 46 1.19 14.89 9.78
C SER A 46 1.22 13.46 9.25
N THR A 47 0.81 13.26 7.99
CA THR A 47 0.81 11.95 7.33
C THR A 47 2.23 11.41 7.20
N TYR A 48 3.19 12.24 6.79
CA TYR A 48 4.59 11.87 6.67
C TYR A 48 5.20 11.45 8.01
N LEU A 49 4.96 12.21 9.08
CA LEU A 49 5.45 11.85 10.43
C LEU A 49 4.84 10.54 10.91
N LYS A 50 3.53 10.33 10.71
CA LYS A 50 2.85 9.06 11.04
C LYS A 50 3.34 7.89 10.20
N SER A 51 3.66 8.11 8.92
CA SER A 51 4.26 7.08 8.07
C SER A 51 5.64 6.69 8.58
N LEU A 52 6.48 7.64 9.01
CA LEU A 52 7.76 7.32 9.64
C LEU A 52 7.58 6.56 10.96
N GLU A 53 6.62 6.96 11.80
CA GLU A 53 6.27 6.26 13.03
C GLU A 53 5.86 4.80 12.74
N TRP A 54 5.00 4.59 11.75
CA TRP A 54 4.59 3.26 11.31
C TRP A 54 5.80 2.42 10.86
N VAL A 55 6.73 2.98 10.10
CA VAL A 55 7.95 2.26 9.70
C VAL A 55 8.80 1.91 10.92
N ASN A 56 8.99 2.85 11.84
CA ASN A 56 9.76 2.61 13.06
C ASN A 56 9.16 1.52 13.94
N PHE A 57 7.83 1.41 13.94
CA PHE A 57 7.11 0.39 14.71
C PHE A 57 7.13 -1.00 14.05
N ASN A 58 6.98 -1.07 12.72
CA ASN A 58 6.77 -2.35 12.03
C ASN A 58 8.06 -3.06 11.60
N TYR A 59 9.19 -2.35 11.55
CA TYR A 59 10.45 -2.90 11.08
C TYR A 59 11.43 -3.09 12.21
N LYS A 60 12.11 -4.24 12.24
CA LYS A 60 13.15 -4.55 13.25
C LYS A 60 14.33 -3.56 13.19
N ALA A 61 14.73 -3.16 11.98
CA ALA A 61 15.80 -2.20 11.75
C ALA A 61 15.31 -1.09 10.80
N PRO A 62 14.54 -0.11 11.30
CA PRO A 62 13.91 0.93 10.48
C PRO A 62 14.92 1.74 9.65
N LYS A 63 16.08 2.02 10.23
CA LYS A 63 17.16 2.78 9.58
C LYS A 63 17.79 2.04 8.39
N GLU A 64 17.76 0.70 8.40
CA GLU A 64 18.31 -0.10 7.30
C GLU A 64 17.32 -0.23 6.15
N VAL A 65 16.02 -0.22 6.44
CA VAL A 65 14.99 -0.33 5.40
C VAL A 65 14.67 1.01 4.73
N ILE A 66 14.77 2.12 5.45
CA ILE A 66 14.55 3.46 4.88
C ILE A 66 15.74 3.83 4.00
N GLN A 67 15.52 3.87 2.68
CA GLN A 67 16.53 4.30 1.71
C GLN A 67 16.42 5.77 1.37
N VAL A 68 15.21 6.32 1.41
CA VAL A 68 14.93 7.73 1.18
C VAL A 68 13.94 8.21 2.22
N SER A 69 14.25 9.33 2.85
CA SER A 69 13.35 10.06 3.73
C SER A 69 13.47 11.54 3.42
N ASP A 70 12.60 12.06 2.57
CA ASP A 70 12.60 13.45 2.14
C ASP A 70 11.35 14.15 2.66
N ARG A 71 11.54 14.97 3.70
CA ARG A 71 10.45 15.75 4.29
C ARG A 71 9.99 16.90 3.40
N LYS A 72 10.86 17.45 2.53
CA LYS A 72 10.46 18.53 1.61
C LYS A 72 9.54 17.97 0.51
N ALA A 73 9.86 16.79 0.01
CA ALA A 73 9.04 16.08 -0.97
C ALA A 73 7.90 15.25 -0.33
N TYR A 74 7.85 15.14 1.00
CA TYR A 74 6.92 14.28 1.74
C TYR A 74 6.93 12.82 1.27
N LYS A 75 8.14 12.30 1.01
CA LYS A 75 8.37 11.02 0.37
C LYS A 75 9.24 10.11 1.22
N ILE A 76 8.84 8.85 1.34
CA ILE A 76 9.61 7.79 2.02
C ILE A 76 9.76 6.62 1.05
N VAL A 77 10.96 6.07 0.92
CA VAL A 77 11.21 4.84 0.14
C VAL A 77 11.84 3.81 1.05
N LEU A 78 11.20 2.63 1.10
CA LEU A 78 11.61 1.49 1.89
C LEU A 78 12.07 0.36 0.96
N LEU A 79 13.16 -0.31 1.32
CA LEU A 79 13.56 -1.60 0.77
C LEU A 79 13.59 -2.62 1.90
N GLY A 80 12.98 -3.77 1.68
CA GLY A 80 12.92 -4.81 2.68
C GLY A 80 12.72 -6.18 2.07
N ASN A 81 12.77 -7.19 2.92
CA ASN A 81 12.48 -8.56 2.56
C ASN A 81 11.51 -9.13 3.59
N PHE A 82 10.57 -9.98 3.16
CA PHE A 82 9.80 -10.81 4.07
C PHE A 82 10.03 -12.29 3.76
N LYS A 83 10.04 -13.10 4.82
CA LYS A 83 10.16 -14.55 4.70
C LYS A 83 8.83 -15.13 4.22
N THR A 84 8.90 -16.08 3.29
CA THR A 84 7.75 -16.83 2.79
C THR A 84 8.06 -18.32 2.75
N ASN A 85 7.02 -19.12 2.99
CA ASN A 85 7.08 -20.58 2.94
C ASN A 85 6.16 -21.12 1.82
N VAL A 86 5.81 -20.28 0.83
CA VAL A 86 4.92 -20.65 -0.29
C VAL A 86 5.55 -21.76 -1.14
N THR A 87 6.88 -21.74 -1.29
CA THR A 87 7.64 -22.91 -1.71
C THR A 87 8.01 -23.69 -0.45
N LYS A 88 8.04 -25.02 -0.46
CA LYS A 88 8.44 -25.88 0.69
C LYS A 88 9.89 -25.67 1.20
N ARG A 89 10.49 -24.53 0.90
CA ARG A 89 11.80 -24.03 1.29
C ARG A 89 11.62 -22.62 1.81
N ASP A 90 12.39 -22.27 2.84
CA ASP A 90 12.51 -20.89 3.29
C ASP A 90 12.98 -20.01 2.13
N ALA A 91 12.13 -19.06 1.73
CA ALA A 91 12.46 -18.08 0.70
C ALA A 91 12.22 -16.67 1.23
N TYR A 92 12.91 -15.69 0.64
CA TYR A 92 12.72 -14.28 0.95
C TYR A 92 12.22 -13.57 -0.31
N ILE A 93 11.16 -12.78 -0.15
CA ILE A 93 10.67 -11.90 -1.21
C ILE A 93 11.11 -10.50 -0.87
N GLY A 94 11.94 -9.92 -1.74
CA GLY A 94 12.32 -8.53 -1.67
C GLY A 94 11.24 -7.62 -2.22
N TYR A 95 11.07 -6.47 -1.58
CA TYR A 95 10.11 -5.45 -1.99
C TYR A 95 10.69 -4.06 -1.89
N ARG A 96 10.03 -3.16 -2.62
CA ARG A 96 10.18 -1.72 -2.49
C ARG A 96 8.80 -1.15 -2.16
N ILE A 97 8.73 -0.30 -1.15
CA ILE A 97 7.53 0.51 -0.87
C ILE A 97 7.92 1.96 -1.02
N THR A 98 7.17 2.70 -1.82
CA THR A 98 7.25 4.15 -1.93
C THR A 98 6.00 4.75 -1.32
N LEU A 99 6.15 5.65 -0.35
CA LEU A 99 5.07 6.39 0.29
C LEU A 99 5.19 7.85 -0.11
N GLU A 100 4.16 8.40 -0.73
CA GLU A 100 4.04 9.82 -1.06
C GLU A 100 2.86 10.43 -0.29
N CYS A 101 3.17 11.29 0.66
CA CYS A 101 2.18 11.88 1.55
C CYS A 101 1.65 13.18 0.93
N ARG A 102 0.33 13.27 0.78
CA ARG A 102 -0.39 14.43 0.26
C ARG A 102 -1.45 14.86 1.27
N ASP A 103 -1.99 16.06 1.11
CA ASP A 103 -3.06 16.50 1.99
C ASP A 103 -4.29 15.60 1.80
N GLY A 104 -4.73 14.99 2.90
CA GLY A 104 -5.83 14.04 2.97
C GLY A 104 -5.62 12.69 2.27
N ARG A 105 -4.45 12.42 1.69
CA ARG A 105 -4.18 11.18 0.94
C ARG A 105 -2.76 10.65 1.12
N LEU A 106 -2.63 9.33 1.22
CA LEU A 106 -1.36 8.62 1.14
C LEU A 106 -1.32 7.83 -0.16
N VAL A 107 -0.39 8.15 -1.06
CA VAL A 107 -0.16 7.38 -2.29
C VAL A 107 0.96 6.39 -2.02
N TYR A 108 0.76 5.11 -2.38
CA TYR A 108 1.75 4.07 -2.16
C TYR A 108 1.94 3.16 -3.37
N THR A 109 3.18 2.72 -3.57
CA THR A 109 3.61 1.84 -4.66
C THR A 109 4.62 0.82 -4.17
#